data_AF-A0A9P1IUW0-F1
#
_entry.id   AF-A0A9P1IUW0-F1
#
_cell.length_a   1.000
_cell.length_b   1.000
_cell.length_c   1.000
_cell.angle_alpha   90.00
_cell.angle_beta   90.00
_cell.angle_gamma   90.00
#
_symmetry.space_group_name_H-M   'P 1'
#
loop_
_entity.id
_entity.type
_entity.pdbx_description
1 polymer ?
#
loop_
_entity_poly.entity_id
_entity_poly.type
_entity_poly.pdbx_seq_one_letter_code
_entity_poly.pdbx_strand_id
1 'polypeptide(L)'
;MSYPDDNRQYYNPSEPSIQNLRSSIHRPLTTNQQQFVQQAIERPQQQNPDDTKEFVRQLGEYQPTIPDSVSMHFLKSCGIDGTDARVSRLIALSAQKQISDIILDAMQNARMKGLGQTKKGTKETKFTLTEELLDSVLVEYGIKNTRPPYHT
;
A
#
# COMPACT_ATOMS: atom_id res chain seq x y z
N MET A 1 12.01 -69.18 -8.23
CA MET A 1 11.29 -68.33 -9.20
C MET A 1 11.41 -66.89 -8.69
N SER A 2 12.24 -66.08 -9.34
CA SER A 2 12.60 -64.71 -8.92
C SER A 2 11.70 -63.70 -9.65
N TYR A 3 11.17 -62.70 -8.95
CA TYR A 3 10.38 -61.62 -9.56
C TYR A 3 11.29 -60.70 -10.38
N PRO A 4 10.85 -60.22 -11.56
CA PRO A 4 11.54 -59.14 -12.25
C PRO A 4 11.10 -57.78 -11.68
N ASP A 5 12.08 -56.90 -11.45
CA ASP A 5 11.92 -55.47 -11.19
C ASP A 5 11.22 -54.79 -12.38
N ASP A 6 9.99 -54.29 -12.18
CA ASP A 6 9.27 -53.48 -13.17
C ASP A 6 9.25 -52.02 -12.69
N ASN A 7 10.42 -51.37 -12.70
CA ASN A 7 10.53 -49.93 -12.51
C ASN A 7 10.38 -49.22 -13.87
N ARG A 8 9.18 -49.29 -14.46
CA ARG A 8 8.84 -48.51 -15.65
C ARG A 8 8.52 -47.08 -15.26
N GLN A 9 9.58 -46.28 -15.25
CA GLN A 9 9.49 -44.83 -15.28
C GLN A 9 8.78 -44.43 -16.58
N TYR A 10 7.49 -44.13 -16.50
CA TYR A 10 6.72 -43.57 -17.61
C TYR A 10 7.35 -42.23 -18.01
N TYR A 11 8.20 -42.25 -19.02
CA TYR A 11 8.74 -41.04 -19.62
C TYR A 11 7.63 -40.37 -20.40
N ASN A 12 7.06 -39.30 -19.83
CA ASN A 12 6.04 -38.48 -20.46
C ASN A 12 6.75 -37.29 -21.13
N PRO A 13 6.92 -37.27 -22.46
CA PRO A 13 7.74 -36.27 -23.17
C PRO A 13 7.16 -34.85 -23.14
N SER A 14 5.97 -34.66 -22.58
CA SER A 14 5.28 -33.38 -22.43
C SER A 14 5.42 -32.74 -21.04
N GLU A 15 6.05 -33.41 -20.07
CA GLU A 15 6.28 -32.82 -18.75
C GLU A 15 7.65 -32.12 -18.72
N PRO A 16 7.72 -30.80 -18.42
CA PRO A 16 9.01 -30.13 -18.27
C PRO A 16 9.77 -30.82 -17.14
N SER A 17 10.94 -31.37 -17.46
CA SER A 17 11.74 -32.15 -16.50
C SER A 17 12.01 -31.33 -15.23
N ILE A 18 11.94 -31.97 -14.06
CA ILE A 18 12.24 -31.37 -12.74
C ILE A 18 13.61 -30.65 -12.74
N GLN A 19 14.54 -31.11 -13.58
CA GLN A 19 15.83 -30.48 -13.83
C GLN A 19 15.71 -29.04 -14.39
N ASN A 20 14.72 -28.77 -15.25
CA ASN A 20 14.43 -27.46 -15.84
C ASN A 20 13.75 -26.51 -14.84
N LEU A 21 12.99 -27.05 -13.89
CA LEU A 21 12.43 -26.27 -12.77
C LEU A 21 13.50 -25.89 -11.74
N ARG A 22 14.47 -26.77 -11.47
CA ARG A 22 15.59 -26.44 -10.58
C ARG A 22 16.54 -25.39 -11.17
N SER A 23 16.78 -25.42 -12.48
CA SER A 23 17.66 -24.44 -13.14
C SER A 23 17.04 -23.03 -13.21
N SER A 24 15.71 -22.91 -13.20
CA SER A 24 15.01 -21.63 -13.18
C SER A 24 14.97 -20.98 -11.79
N ILE A 25 14.99 -21.76 -10.71
CA ILE A 25 15.02 -21.24 -9.33
C ILE A 25 16.44 -20.77 -8.91
N HIS A 26 17.49 -21.41 -9.45
CA HIS A 26 18.88 -21.02 -9.16
C HIS A 26 19.47 -20.02 -10.17
N ARG A 27 18.66 -19.51 -11.12
CA ARG A 27 19.17 -18.55 -12.08
C ARG A 27 19.50 -17.24 -11.36
N PRO A 28 20.78 -16.83 -11.28
CA PRO A 28 21.09 -15.53 -10.71
C PRO A 28 20.35 -14.47 -11.54
N LEU A 29 19.69 -13.56 -10.84
CA LEU A 29 19.05 -12.39 -11.46
C LEU A 29 20.05 -11.77 -12.45
N THR A 30 19.58 -11.35 -13.62
CA THR A 30 20.43 -10.60 -14.56
C THR A 30 20.90 -9.31 -13.88
N THR A 31 22.11 -8.83 -14.22
CA THR A 31 22.69 -7.59 -13.66
C THR A 31 21.70 -6.41 -13.69
N ASN A 32 20.90 -6.29 -14.74
CA ASN A 32 19.82 -5.30 -14.82
C ASN A 32 18.72 -5.51 -13.77
N GLN A 33 18.23 -6.74 -13.55
CA GLN A 33 17.24 -7.01 -12.49
C GLN A 33 17.82 -6.85 -11.09
N GLN A 34 19.10 -7.18 -10.88
CA GLN A 34 19.80 -6.95 -9.61
C GLN A 34 19.93 -5.45 -9.31
N GLN A 35 20.24 -4.64 -10.33
CA GLN A 35 20.30 -3.18 -10.22
C GLN A 35 18.93 -2.56 -9.90
N PHE A 36 17.83 -3.03 -10.48
CA PHE A 36 16.49 -2.54 -10.14
C PHE A 36 16.07 -2.90 -8.70
N VAL A 37 16.40 -4.10 -8.23
CA VAL A 37 16.10 -4.53 -6.86
C VAL A 37 16.97 -3.77 -5.85
N GLN A 38 18.24 -3.51 -6.16
CA GLN A 38 19.12 -2.67 -5.34
C GLN A 38 18.69 -1.20 -5.32
N GLN A 39 18.30 -0.62 -6.45
CA GLN A 39 17.75 0.76 -6.50
C GLN A 39 16.43 0.92 -5.74
N ALA A 40 15.63 -0.15 -5.62
CA ALA A 40 14.40 -0.13 -4.84
C ALA A 40 14.66 -0.25 -3.32
N ILE A 41 15.72 -0.95 -2.92
CA ILE A 41 16.10 -1.17 -1.51
C ILE A 41 16.96 0.00 -0.98
N GLU A 42 17.71 0.70 -1.84
CA GLU A 42 18.58 1.83 -1.51
C GLU A 42 17.96 3.20 -1.82
N ARG A 43 16.67 3.40 -1.51
CA ARG A 43 16.18 4.77 -1.28
C ARG A 43 16.07 5.05 0.21
N PRO A 44 17.18 5.21 0.96
CA PRO A 44 17.11 6.14 2.07
C PRO A 44 16.78 7.48 1.42
N GLN A 45 15.59 8.02 1.69
CA GLN A 45 15.30 9.40 1.30
C GLN A 45 16.34 10.27 2.01
N GLN A 46 17.41 10.62 1.31
CA GLN A 46 18.38 11.58 1.75
C GLN A 46 17.69 12.93 1.63
N GLN A 47 16.82 13.23 2.61
CA GLN A 47 16.09 14.47 2.69
C GLN A 47 17.13 15.57 2.84
N ASN A 48 17.35 16.34 1.78
CA ASN A 48 18.15 17.55 1.87
C ASN A 48 17.45 18.47 2.89
N PRO A 49 18.15 18.94 3.94
CA PRO A 49 17.53 19.82 4.94
C PRO A 49 17.00 21.12 4.34
N ASP A 50 17.49 21.51 3.16
CA ASP A 50 16.98 22.65 2.40
C ASP A 50 15.59 22.39 1.77
N ASP A 51 15.28 21.15 1.40
CA ASP A 51 13.96 20.77 0.88
C ASP A 51 12.89 20.90 1.96
N THR A 52 13.20 20.52 3.21
CA THR A 52 12.26 20.64 4.34
C THR A 52 11.95 22.10 4.67
N LYS A 53 12.95 22.99 4.63
CA LYS A 53 12.75 24.43 4.86
C LYS A 53 11.88 25.04 3.76
N GLU A 54 12.16 24.68 2.51
CA GLU A 54 11.38 25.15 1.37
C GLU A 54 9.94 24.64 1.42
N PHE A 55 9.72 23.38 1.80
CA PHE A 55 8.39 22.83 2.03
C PHE A 55 7.62 23.63 3.10
N VAL A 56 8.23 23.90 4.26
CA VAL A 56 7.59 24.69 5.33
C VAL A 56 7.30 26.13 4.87
N ARG A 57 8.14 26.70 4.01
CA ARG A 57 7.91 28.02 3.41
C ARG A 57 6.66 28.01 2.51
N GLN A 58 6.51 26.97 1.68
CA GLN A 58 5.37 26.82 0.77
C GLN A 58 4.03 26.67 1.50
N LEU A 59 4.02 26.13 2.73
CA LEU A 59 2.81 26.05 3.57
C LEU A 59 2.19 27.42 3.90
N GLY A 60 2.97 28.51 3.81
CA GLY A 60 2.48 29.86 4.03
C GLY A 60 1.45 30.32 2.99
N GLU A 61 1.55 29.79 1.76
CA GLU A 61 0.66 30.16 0.65
C GLU A 61 -0.32 29.04 0.28
N TYR A 62 -0.08 27.82 0.77
CA TYR A 62 -0.93 26.67 0.48
C TYR A 62 -2.23 26.69 1.29
N GLN A 63 -3.35 26.43 0.63
CA GLN A 63 -4.66 26.26 1.28
C GLN A 63 -5.07 24.78 1.21
N PRO A 64 -4.97 24.03 2.33
CA PRO A 64 -5.35 22.63 2.36
C PRO A 64 -6.86 22.43 2.21
N THR A 65 -7.27 21.23 1.77
CA THR A 65 -8.68 20.85 1.65
C THR A 65 -9.47 20.97 2.96
N ILE A 66 -8.80 20.75 4.10
CA ILE A 66 -9.36 20.98 5.44
C ILE A 66 -9.18 22.47 5.75
N PRO A 67 -10.27 23.24 5.98
CA PRO A 67 -10.17 24.66 6.28
C PRO A 67 -9.41 24.97 7.57
N ASP A 68 -8.71 26.11 7.61
CA ASP A 68 -7.93 26.55 8.77
C ASP A 68 -8.77 26.64 10.06
N SER A 69 -10.06 27.02 9.97
CA SER A 69 -10.97 27.09 11.12
C SER A 69 -11.23 25.73 11.77
N VAL A 70 -11.30 24.65 10.97
CA VAL A 70 -11.52 23.28 11.44
C VAL A 70 -10.27 22.77 12.13
N SER A 71 -9.11 22.95 11.50
CA SER A 71 -7.82 22.58 12.09
C SER A 71 -7.61 23.30 13.42
N MET A 72 -7.89 24.62 13.47
CA MET A 72 -7.75 25.41 14.69
C MET A 72 -8.69 24.96 15.82
N HIS A 73 -9.93 24.55 15.50
CA HIS A 73 -10.86 24.00 16.49
C HIS A 73 -10.30 22.75 17.18
N PHE A 74 -9.76 21.79 16.42
CA PHE A 74 -9.15 20.59 16.99
C PHE A 74 -7.86 20.89 17.75
N LEU A 75 -7.04 21.82 17.26
CA LEU A 75 -5.82 22.23 17.98
C LEU A 75 -6.13 22.86 19.34
N LYS A 76 -7.12 23.76 19.38
CA LYS A 76 -7.58 24.36 20.65
C LYS A 76 -8.15 23.32 21.61
N SER A 77 -8.85 22.32 21.09
CA SER A 77 -9.37 21.21 21.89
C SER A 77 -8.24 20.38 22.53
N CYS A 78 -7.07 20.33 21.88
CA CYS A 78 -5.85 19.72 22.41
C CYS A 78 -5.01 20.67 23.31
N GLY A 79 -5.49 21.88 23.59
CA GLY A 79 -4.79 22.89 24.38
C GLY A 79 -3.72 23.69 23.61
N ILE A 80 -3.73 23.64 22.27
CA ILE A 80 -2.81 24.40 21.42
C ILE A 80 -3.52 25.67 20.91
N ASP A 81 -3.00 26.85 21.25
CA ASP A 81 -3.53 28.14 20.80
C ASP A 81 -2.42 29.04 20.23
N GLY A 82 -2.79 29.99 19.36
CA GLY A 82 -1.87 31.01 18.84
C GLY A 82 -0.71 30.51 17.99
N THR A 83 -0.88 29.39 17.25
CA THR A 83 0.16 28.84 16.38
C THR A 83 0.22 29.51 15.02
N ASP A 84 1.42 29.52 14.42
CA ASP A 84 1.62 29.94 13.04
C ASP A 84 0.70 29.14 12.08
N ALA A 85 0.07 29.83 11.13
CA ALA A 85 -0.81 29.21 10.13
C ALA A 85 -0.13 28.04 9.40
N ARG A 86 1.19 28.10 9.20
CA ARG A 86 2.00 27.02 8.61
C ARG A 86 1.92 25.73 9.41
N VAL A 87 1.87 25.80 10.74
CA VAL A 87 1.75 24.63 11.62
C VAL A 87 0.37 24.01 11.50
N SER A 88 -0.68 24.84 11.53
CA SER A 88 -2.06 24.37 11.33
C SER A 88 -2.22 23.65 9.99
N ARG A 89 -1.65 24.21 8.92
CA ARG A 89 -1.71 23.64 7.57
C ARG A 89 -0.86 22.39 7.42
N LEU A 90 0.30 22.33 8.08
CA LEU A 90 1.10 21.12 8.14
C LEU A 90 0.28 19.97 8.74
N ILE A 91 -0.35 20.20 9.88
CA ILE A 91 -1.18 19.20 10.56
C ILE A 91 -2.36 18.77 9.69
N ALA A 92 -3.02 19.74 9.03
CA ALA A 92 -4.09 19.47 8.08
C ALA A 92 -3.64 18.56 6.91
N LEU A 93 -2.49 18.86 6.31
CA LEU A 93 -1.90 18.05 5.24
C LEU A 93 -1.47 16.67 5.72
N SER A 94 -0.87 16.57 6.91
CA SER A 94 -0.51 15.28 7.50
C SER A 94 -1.74 14.40 7.71
N ALA A 95 -2.84 14.96 8.22
CA ALA A 95 -4.10 14.24 8.36
C ALA A 95 -4.67 13.79 7.00
N GLN A 96 -4.64 14.67 5.99
CA GLN A 96 -5.09 14.33 4.64
C GLN A 96 -4.26 13.21 4.01
N LYS A 97 -2.93 13.28 4.16
CA LYS A 97 -2.01 12.23 3.70
C LYS A 97 -2.33 10.91 4.40
N GLN A 98 -2.48 10.94 5.73
CA GLN A 98 -2.78 9.73 6.50
C GLN A 98 -4.07 9.04 6.04
N ILE A 99 -5.13 9.81 5.80
CA ILE A 99 -6.40 9.28 5.27
C ILE A 99 -6.21 8.75 3.85
N SER A 100 -5.46 9.47 3.01
CA SER A 100 -5.20 9.06 1.63
C SER A 100 -4.43 7.74 1.57
N ASP A 101 -3.41 7.56 2.41
CA ASP A 101 -2.61 6.33 2.46
C ASP A 101 -3.49 5.12 2.83
N ILE A 102 -4.31 5.24 3.88
CA ILE A 102 -5.25 4.18 4.30
C ILE A 102 -6.22 3.81 3.17
N ILE A 103 -6.77 4.82 2.46
CA ILE A 103 -7.70 4.58 1.35
C ILE A 103 -6.98 3.93 0.16
N LEU A 104 -5.75 4.33 -0.14
CA LEU A 104 -4.94 3.74 -1.22
C LEU A 104 -4.66 2.27 -0.94
N ASP A 105 -4.28 1.93 0.29
CA ASP A 105 -4.05 0.55 0.72
C ASP A 105 -5.33 -0.28 0.64
N ALA A 106 -6.47 0.28 1.10
CA ALA A 106 -7.78 -0.36 0.95
C ALA A 106 -8.12 -0.60 -0.52
N MET A 107 -7.91 0.39 -1.39
CA MET A 107 -8.15 0.26 -2.83
C MET A 107 -7.23 -0.80 -3.47
N GLN A 108 -5.97 -0.87 -3.05
CA GLN A 108 -5.03 -1.88 -3.54
C GLN A 108 -5.46 -3.29 -3.13
N ASN A 109 -5.87 -3.46 -1.87
CA ASN A 109 -6.38 -4.72 -1.36
C ASN A 109 -7.69 -5.13 -2.10
N ALA A 110 -8.58 -4.18 -2.40
CA ALA A 110 -9.79 -4.43 -3.20
C ALA A 110 -9.47 -4.89 -4.63
N ARG A 111 -8.44 -4.31 -5.26
CA ARG A 111 -7.95 -4.72 -6.58
C ARG A 111 -7.39 -6.13 -6.55
N MET A 112 -6.56 -6.46 -5.56
CA MET A 112 -5.98 -7.79 -5.41
C MET A 112 -7.03 -8.88 -5.17
N LYS A 113 -8.11 -8.54 -4.45
CA LYS A 113 -9.27 -9.43 -4.22
C LYS A 113 -10.25 -9.48 -5.39
N GLY A 114 -10.05 -8.70 -6.45
CA GLY A 114 -10.95 -8.68 -7.61
C GLY A 114 -12.35 -8.12 -7.32
N LEU A 115 -12.51 -7.29 -6.29
CA LEU A 115 -13.81 -6.72 -5.87
C LEU A 115 -14.33 -5.61 -6.80
N GLY A 116 -13.56 -5.25 -7.82
CA GLY A 116 -13.91 -4.21 -8.78
C GLY A 116 -15.07 -4.61 -9.68
N GLN A 117 -16.11 -3.77 -9.71
CA GLN A 117 -17.25 -3.94 -10.61
C GLN A 117 -16.94 -3.28 -11.95
N THR A 118 -16.73 -4.09 -12.99
CA THR A 118 -16.52 -3.61 -14.36
C THR A 118 -17.80 -3.77 -15.16
N LYS A 119 -18.33 -2.66 -15.70
CA LYS A 119 -19.50 -2.72 -16.59
C LYS A 119 -19.08 -3.25 -17.97
N LYS A 120 -19.80 -4.24 -18.50
CA LYS A 120 -19.56 -4.76 -19.85
C LYS A 120 -19.61 -3.62 -20.88
N GLY A 121 -18.53 -3.47 -21.66
CA GLY A 121 -18.40 -2.44 -22.70
C GLY A 121 -17.75 -1.11 -22.25
N THR A 122 -17.40 -0.96 -20.96
CA THR A 122 -16.69 0.25 -20.47
C THR A 122 -15.36 -0.14 -19.83
N LYS A 123 -14.31 0.67 -20.03
CA LYS A 123 -13.01 0.50 -19.35
C LYS A 123 -13.00 0.97 -17.88
N GLU A 124 -14.18 1.30 -17.33
CA GLU A 124 -14.32 1.84 -15.98
C GLU A 124 -14.59 0.71 -14.99
N THR A 125 -13.66 0.51 -14.06
CA THR A 125 -13.80 -0.40 -12.92
C THR A 125 -14.13 0.42 -11.68
N LYS A 126 -15.26 0.13 -11.04
CA LYS A 126 -15.73 0.82 -9.84
C LYS A 126 -15.37 0.00 -8.61
N PHE A 127 -14.85 0.67 -7.59
CA PHE A 127 -14.56 0.07 -6.29
C PHE A 127 -15.48 0.68 -5.23
N THR A 128 -15.97 -0.17 -4.33
CA THR A 128 -16.76 0.25 -3.18
C THR A 128 -15.93 0.00 -1.93
N LEU A 129 -15.79 1.01 -1.06
CA LEU A 129 -15.15 0.86 0.24
C LEU A 129 -16.13 0.14 1.18
N THR A 130 -15.76 -1.07 1.62
CA THR A 130 -16.54 -1.88 2.56
C THR A 130 -15.82 -1.98 3.90
N GLU A 131 -16.57 -2.18 4.99
CA GLU A 131 -15.99 -2.36 6.34
C GLU A 131 -15.00 -3.54 6.37
N GLU A 132 -15.35 -4.69 5.77
CA GLU A 132 -14.46 -5.86 5.72
C GLU A 132 -13.09 -5.57 5.11
N LEU A 133 -13.07 -4.72 4.08
CA LEU A 133 -11.84 -4.29 3.42
C LEU A 133 -11.07 -3.32 4.29
N LEU A 134 -11.77 -2.32 4.85
CA LEU A 134 -11.18 -1.29 5.68
C LEU A 134 -10.60 -1.89 6.96
N ASP A 135 -11.31 -2.80 7.63
CA ASP A 135 -10.88 -3.48 8.84
C ASP A 135 -9.57 -4.25 8.63
N SER A 136 -9.44 -4.92 7.48
CA SER A 136 -8.21 -5.64 7.15
C SER A 136 -7.00 -4.72 7.04
N VAL A 137 -7.18 -3.49 6.55
CA VAL A 137 -6.12 -2.48 6.44
C VAL A 137 -5.86 -1.80 7.78
N LEU A 138 -6.91 -1.40 8.50
CA LEU A 138 -6.79 -0.71 9.78
C LEU A 138 -6.00 -1.50 10.83
N VAL A 139 -6.08 -2.84 10.79
CA VAL A 139 -5.28 -3.73 11.65
C VAL A 139 -3.78 -3.54 11.43
N GLU A 140 -3.33 -3.27 10.20
CA GLU A 140 -1.92 -3.00 9.88
C GLU A 140 -1.46 -1.65 10.47
N TYR A 141 -2.38 -0.69 10.58
CA TYR A 141 -2.17 0.61 11.24
C TYR A 141 -2.35 0.53 12.78
N GLY A 142 -2.64 -0.65 13.34
CA GLY A 142 -2.86 -0.84 14.78
C GLY A 142 -4.23 -0.38 15.28
N ILE A 143 -5.17 -0.10 14.38
CA ILE A 143 -6.53 0.35 14.68
C ILE A 143 -7.47 -0.85 14.63
N LYS A 144 -8.23 -1.10 15.70
CA LYS A 144 -9.23 -2.18 15.75
C LYS A 144 -10.65 -1.63 15.72
N ASN A 145 -11.43 -2.05 14.74
CA ASN A 145 -12.86 -1.77 14.71
C ASN A 145 -13.58 -2.72 15.68
N THR A 146 -14.28 -2.15 16.67
CA THR A 146 -15.04 -2.91 17.68
C THR A 146 -16.53 -2.96 17.38
N ARG A 147 -16.95 -2.38 16.25
CA ARG A 147 -18.37 -2.32 15.88
C ARG A 147 -18.92 -3.73 15.66
N PRO A 148 -20.00 -4.12 16.38
CA PRO A 148 -20.62 -5.42 16.16
C PRO A 148 -21.30 -5.46 14.78
N PRO A 149 -21.30 -6.62 14.10
CA PRO A 149 -21.90 -6.77 12.77
C PRO A 149 -23.43 -6.61 12.76
N TYR A 150 -24.08 -6.75 13.92
CA TYR A 150 -25.50 -6.50 14.11
C TYR A 150 -25.75 -6.08 15.57
N HIS A 151 -26.71 -5.19 15.78
CA HIS A 151 -27.25 -4.89 17.11
C HIS A 151 -28.45 -5.80 17.36
N THR A 152 -28.44 -6.51 18.50
CA THR A 152 -29.58 -7.23 19.04
C THR A 152 -30.36 -6.35 20.01
#